data_AF-A0AA97B5S1-F1
#
_entry.id   AF-A0AA97B5S1-F1
#
_cell.length_a   1.000
_cell.length_b   1.000
_cell.length_c   1.000
_cell.angle_alpha   90.00
_cell.angle_beta   90.00
_cell.angle_gamma   90.00
#
_symmetry.space_group_name_H-M   'P 1'
#
loop_
_entity.id
_entity.type
_entity.pdbx_description
1 polymer ?
#
loop_
_entity_poly.entity_id
_entity_poly.type
_entity_poly.pdbx_seq_one_letter_code
_entity_poly.pdbx_strand_id
1 'polypeptide(L)'
;MLERLPLLVRGLRRSTGKSVRLELDVGDAELDKAVADRLLPALVHLVRNAVDHALESPEARRAAGKPEEGVVRVASHGRAGGLLDLTVADDGRGVDARAVAARAGVPVPPTPDALLEVLCRPGFSTRDAASATSGRGMGMDIVQRIIVDQLGGELGMETRPGAGTTFRLRVPLTITLLDALVFECAGLRYAVAVGSVEELVEVDAARLVWPAGAGAWPCWSAGGTRCR
;
A
#
# COMPACT_ATOMS: atom_id res chain seq x y z
N MET A 1 12.14 -0.76 -11.74
CA MET A 1 11.61 -1.06 -10.38
C MET A 1 11.83 -2.53 -9.98
N LEU A 2 11.28 -3.48 -10.75
CA LEU A 2 11.30 -4.92 -10.41
C LEU A 2 12.70 -5.56 -10.38
N GLU A 3 13.68 -4.96 -11.06
CA GLU A 3 15.10 -5.36 -11.05
C GLU A 3 15.75 -5.38 -9.66
N ARG A 4 15.15 -4.70 -8.67
CA ARG A 4 15.63 -4.70 -7.28
C ARG A 4 15.21 -5.96 -6.51
N LEU A 5 14.14 -6.64 -6.94
CA LEU A 5 13.58 -7.81 -6.24
C LEU A 5 14.52 -9.03 -6.21
N PRO A 6 15.28 -9.37 -7.27
CA PRO A 6 16.25 -10.47 -7.21
C PRO A 6 17.30 -10.30 -6.11
N LEU A 7 17.79 -9.07 -5.88
CA LEU A 7 18.75 -8.79 -4.81
C LEU A 7 18.12 -8.93 -3.42
N LEU A 8 16.87 -8.46 -3.26
CA LEU A 8 16.09 -8.67 -2.03
C LEU A 8 15.93 -10.15 -1.72
N VAL A 9 15.47 -10.95 -2.70
CA VAL A 9 15.24 -12.39 -2.52
C VAL A 9 16.53 -13.14 -2.18
N ARG A 10 17.66 -12.78 -2.80
CA ARG A 10 18.98 -13.32 -2.42
C ARG A 10 19.32 -13.02 -0.95
N GLY A 11 19.00 -11.81 -0.47
CA GLY A 11 19.18 -11.46 0.94
C GLY A 11 18.26 -12.23 1.88
N LEU A 12 16.99 -12.43 1.50
CA LEU A 12 16.01 -13.19 2.27
C LEU A 12 16.36 -14.68 2.36
N ARG A 13 16.86 -15.29 1.27
CA ARG A 13 17.38 -16.68 1.28
C ARG A 13 18.45 -16.89 2.36
N ARG A 14 19.40 -15.96 2.45
CA ARG A 14 20.49 -16.04 3.44
C ARG A 14 20.03 -15.85 4.88
N SER A 15 19.08 -14.95 5.11
CA SER A 15 18.59 -14.64 6.47
C SER A 15 17.58 -15.65 6.99
N THR A 16 16.76 -16.26 6.12
CA THR A 16 15.70 -17.20 6.50
C THR A 16 16.11 -18.66 6.37
N GLY A 17 17.17 -18.96 5.61
CA GLY A 17 17.58 -20.33 5.28
C GLY A 17 16.65 -21.06 4.31
N LYS A 18 15.60 -20.40 3.80
CA LYS A 18 14.63 -21.01 2.88
C LYS A 18 15.12 -20.98 1.43
N SER A 19 14.88 -22.08 0.70
CA SER A 19 15.13 -22.14 -0.73
C SER A 19 13.94 -21.52 -1.48
N VAL A 20 14.20 -20.44 -2.24
CA VAL A 20 13.17 -19.76 -3.03
C VAL A 20 13.71 -19.32 -4.39
N ARG A 21 12.87 -19.52 -5.41
CA ARG A 21 13.03 -18.98 -6.76
C ARG A 21 12.07 -17.80 -6.95
N LEU A 22 12.62 -16.71 -7.48
CA LEU A 22 11.84 -15.56 -7.93
C LEU A 22 11.60 -15.68 -9.43
N GLU A 23 10.34 -15.69 -9.85
CA GLU A 23 9.94 -15.61 -11.26
C GLU A 23 9.37 -14.21 -11.50
N LEU A 24 9.94 -13.51 -12.49
CA LEU A 24 9.50 -12.16 -12.87
C LEU A 24 8.91 -12.23 -14.26
N ASP A 25 7.64 -11.83 -14.38
CA ASP A 25 6.96 -11.64 -15.66
C ASP A 25 6.70 -10.13 -15.83
N VAL A 26 7.57 -9.48 -16.61
CA VAL A 26 7.52 -8.05 -16.83
C VAL A 26 6.90 -7.81 -18.19
N GLY A 27 5.63 -7.38 -18.19
CA GLY A 27 4.94 -6.91 -19.38
C GLY A 27 5.52 -5.60 -19.92
N ASP A 28 4.90 -5.12 -20.99
CA ASP A 28 5.29 -3.97 -21.80
C ASP A 28 4.82 -2.60 -21.25
N ALA A 29 4.22 -2.58 -20.06
CA ALA A 29 3.64 -1.37 -19.50
C ALA A 29 4.71 -0.41 -18.96
N GLU A 30 4.69 0.82 -19.46
CA GLU A 30 5.51 1.92 -18.94
C GLU A 30 4.83 2.56 -17.74
N LEU A 31 5.49 2.47 -16.58
CA LEU A 31 5.03 3.04 -15.31
C LEU A 31 5.77 4.35 -15.04
N ASP A 32 5.05 5.40 -14.67
CA ASP A 32 5.67 6.66 -14.24
C ASP A 32 6.58 6.42 -13.02
N LYS A 33 7.74 7.08 -13.00
CA LYS A 33 8.72 6.99 -11.90
C LYS A 33 8.08 7.29 -10.54
N ALA A 34 7.20 8.27 -10.45
CA ALA A 34 6.52 8.66 -9.23
C ALA A 34 5.57 7.57 -8.70
N VAL A 35 4.96 6.78 -9.59
CA VAL A 35 4.16 5.60 -9.23
C VAL A 35 5.09 4.45 -8.82
N ALA A 36 6.13 4.20 -9.61
CA ALA A 36 7.11 3.14 -9.36
C ALA A 36 7.80 3.28 -8.00
N ASP A 37 8.23 4.49 -7.64
CA ASP A 37 8.91 4.77 -6.37
C ASP A 37 7.99 4.58 -5.17
N ARG A 38 6.70 4.92 -5.29
CA ARG A 38 5.66 4.70 -4.25
C ARG A 38 5.27 3.23 -4.12
N LEU A 39 5.22 2.51 -5.23
CA LEU A 39 4.81 1.10 -5.29
C LEU A 39 5.90 0.15 -4.77
N LEU A 40 7.18 0.49 -4.94
CA LEU A 40 8.29 -0.39 -4.58
C LEU A 40 8.26 -0.89 -3.12
N PRO A 41 8.02 -0.04 -2.09
CA PRO A 41 7.90 -0.51 -0.71
C PRO A 41 6.79 -1.55 -0.51
N ALA A 42 5.64 -1.41 -1.19
CA ALA A 42 4.55 -2.39 -1.11
C ALA A 42 4.96 -3.74 -1.71
N LEU A 43 5.61 -3.75 -2.88
CA LEU A 43 6.11 -4.98 -3.50
C LEU A 43 7.18 -5.66 -2.65
N VAL A 44 8.11 -4.89 -2.09
CA VAL A 44 9.14 -5.40 -1.16
C VAL A 44 8.48 -6.06 0.05
N HIS A 45 7.43 -5.45 0.61
CA HIS A 45 6.71 -6.00 1.74
C HIS A 45 6.00 -7.32 1.39
N LEU A 46 5.30 -7.37 0.25
CA LEU A 46 4.61 -8.59 -0.19
C LEU A 46 5.57 -9.74 -0.47
N VAL A 47 6.69 -9.48 -1.15
CA VAL A 47 7.74 -10.49 -1.40
C VAL A 47 8.37 -10.96 -0.09
N ARG A 48 8.61 -10.06 0.86
CA ARG A 48 9.10 -10.44 2.20
C ARG A 48 8.08 -11.32 2.93
N ASN A 49 6.79 -10.97 2.92
CA ASN A 49 5.75 -11.79 3.54
C ASN A 49 5.67 -13.19 2.93
N ALA A 50 5.78 -13.29 1.60
CA ALA A 50 5.86 -14.57 0.92
C ALA A 50 7.02 -15.42 1.44
N VAL A 51 8.23 -14.86 1.52
CA VAL A 51 9.42 -15.63 1.92
C VAL A 51 9.46 -15.88 3.44
N ASP A 52 9.24 -14.87 4.28
CA ASP A 52 9.35 -14.99 5.74
C ASP A 52 8.20 -15.82 6.32
N HIS A 53 6.98 -15.63 5.81
CA HIS A 53 5.76 -16.13 6.45
C HIS A 53 4.98 -17.15 5.62
N ALA A 54 4.86 -17.00 4.31
CA ALA A 54 4.04 -17.91 3.50
C ALA A 54 4.78 -19.23 3.18
N LEU A 55 6.01 -19.12 2.67
CA LEU A 55 6.83 -20.28 2.30
C LEU A 55 7.23 -21.08 3.55
N GLU A 56 7.08 -22.39 3.45
CA GLU A 56 7.49 -23.34 4.47
C GLU A 56 8.99 -23.64 4.39
N SER A 57 9.56 -24.28 5.42
CA SER A 57 10.95 -24.75 5.34
C SER A 57 11.08 -25.92 4.34
N PRO A 58 12.28 -26.19 3.81
CA PRO A 58 12.55 -27.36 2.97
C PRO A 58 11.94 -28.67 3.50
N GLU A 59 12.10 -28.93 4.80
CA GLU A 59 11.59 -30.11 5.49
C GLU A 59 10.06 -30.15 5.49
N ALA A 60 9.42 -29.03 5.84
CA ALA A 60 7.97 -28.92 5.87
C ALA A 60 7.37 -29.03 4.46
N ARG A 61 8.05 -28.51 3.43
CA ARG A 61 7.63 -28.67 2.03
C ARG A 61 7.71 -30.13 1.59
N ARG A 62 8.81 -30.83 1.88
CA ARG A 62 8.93 -32.28 1.61
C ARG A 62 7.85 -33.09 2.32
N ALA A 63 7.56 -32.79 3.59
CA ALA A 63 6.50 -33.45 4.35
C ALA A 63 5.10 -33.20 3.75
N ALA A 64 4.88 -32.03 3.13
CA ALA A 64 3.64 -31.69 2.43
C ALA A 64 3.61 -32.16 0.95
N GLY A 65 4.63 -32.87 0.47
CA GLY A 65 4.72 -33.34 -0.92
C GLY A 65 5.00 -32.23 -1.95
N LYS A 66 5.51 -31.08 -1.50
CA LYS A 66 5.82 -29.92 -2.35
C LYS A 66 7.30 -29.90 -2.74
N PRO A 67 7.66 -29.27 -3.89
CA PRO A 67 9.05 -29.07 -4.26
C PRO A 67 9.81 -28.31 -3.16
N GLU A 68 11.08 -28.68 -2.92
CA GLU A 68 11.89 -28.08 -1.87
C GLU A 68 12.16 -26.58 -2.09
N GLU A 69 12.36 -26.18 -3.35
CA GLU A 69 12.44 -24.77 -3.75
C GLU A 69 11.02 -24.20 -3.87
N GLY A 70 10.69 -23.23 -3.02
CA GLY A 70 9.45 -22.45 -3.13
C GLY A 70 9.52 -21.45 -4.27
N VAL A 71 8.37 -21.02 -4.77
CA VAL A 71 8.28 -20.08 -5.89
C VAL A 71 7.53 -18.83 -5.44
N VAL A 72 8.14 -17.67 -5.69
CA VAL A 72 7.47 -16.37 -5.63
C VAL A 72 7.43 -15.82 -7.05
N ARG A 73 6.24 -15.56 -7.57
CA ARG A 73 6.02 -14.95 -8.89
C ARG A 73 5.61 -13.50 -8.71
N VAL A 74 6.23 -12.61 -9.47
CA VAL A 74 5.78 -11.23 -9.60
C VAL A 74 5.52 -10.96 -11.07
N ALA A 75 4.25 -10.70 -11.41
CA ALA A 75 3.86 -10.37 -12.78
C ALA A 75 3.33 -8.95 -12.86
N SER A 76 3.61 -8.24 -13.95
CA SER A 76 3.11 -6.90 -14.22
C SER A 76 2.62 -6.79 -15.66
N HIS A 77 1.35 -6.43 -15.86
CA HIS A 77 0.78 -6.28 -17.20
C HIS A 77 -0.03 -4.99 -17.31
N GLY A 78 0.16 -4.27 -18.40
CA GLY A 78 -0.66 -3.11 -18.73
C GLY A 78 -2.07 -3.51 -19.13
N ARG A 79 -3.05 -2.71 -18.73
CA ARG A 79 -4.44 -2.84 -19.13
C ARG A 79 -4.85 -1.63 -19.98
N ALA A 80 -5.87 -1.83 -20.80
CA ALA A 80 -6.59 -0.72 -21.41
C ALA A 80 -7.08 0.25 -20.32
N GLY A 81 -7.07 1.55 -20.62
CA GLY A 81 -7.48 2.59 -19.67
C GLY A 81 -6.38 3.11 -18.75
N GLY A 82 -5.10 2.81 -19.05
CA GLY A 82 -3.97 3.39 -18.31
C GLY A 82 -3.77 2.79 -16.92
N LEU A 83 -4.18 1.54 -16.72
CA LEU A 83 -4.04 0.82 -15.46
C LEU A 83 -2.96 -0.26 -15.59
N LEU A 84 -2.28 -0.52 -14.48
CA LEU A 84 -1.31 -1.58 -14.31
C LEU A 84 -1.91 -2.65 -13.39
N ASP A 85 -1.98 -3.88 -13.88
CA ASP A 85 -2.27 -5.04 -13.05
C ASP A 85 -0.95 -5.68 -12.61
N LEU A 86 -0.76 -5.76 -11.29
CA LEU A 86 0.37 -6.42 -10.65
C LEU A 86 -0.11 -7.60 -9.86
N THR A 87 0.66 -8.69 -9.89
CA THR A 87 0.42 -9.84 -9.03
C THR A 87 1.69 -10.21 -8.30
N VAL A 88 1.54 -10.54 -7.01
CA VAL A 88 2.59 -11.17 -6.20
C VAL A 88 2.00 -12.47 -5.67
N ALA A 89 2.47 -13.58 -6.21
CA ALA A 89 1.98 -14.92 -5.88
C ALA A 89 3.08 -15.76 -5.24
N ASP A 90 2.72 -16.53 -4.23
CA ASP A 90 3.56 -17.57 -3.62
C ASP A 90 2.88 -18.92 -3.69
N ASP A 91 3.67 -19.99 -3.66
CA ASP A 91 3.21 -21.37 -3.53
C ASP A 91 3.37 -21.90 -2.10
N GLY A 92 3.25 -21.04 -1.10
CA GLY A 92 3.44 -21.36 0.31
C GLY A 92 2.24 -22.05 0.96
N ARG A 93 2.12 -21.91 2.28
CA ARG A 93 1.06 -22.56 3.06
C ARG A 93 -0.31 -21.89 2.93
N GLY A 94 -0.38 -20.72 2.29
CA GLY A 94 -1.55 -19.84 2.31
C GLY A 94 -1.72 -19.10 3.64
N VAL A 95 -2.83 -18.38 3.80
CA VAL A 95 -3.19 -17.68 5.04
C VAL A 95 -4.24 -18.50 5.79
N ASP A 96 -3.97 -18.78 7.06
CA ASP A 96 -4.93 -19.46 7.93
C ASP A 96 -5.96 -18.46 8.47
N ALA A 97 -7.16 -18.47 7.88
CA ALA A 97 -8.27 -17.60 8.29
C ALA A 97 -8.68 -17.80 9.75
N ARG A 98 -8.56 -19.02 10.30
CA ARG A 98 -8.92 -19.30 11.70
C ARG A 98 -7.89 -18.71 12.65
N ALA A 99 -6.62 -18.85 12.34
CA ALA A 99 -5.54 -18.25 13.13
C ALA A 99 -5.63 -16.72 13.13
N VAL A 100 -5.92 -16.11 11.97
CA VAL A 100 -6.12 -14.66 11.84
C VAL A 100 -7.32 -14.20 12.65
N ALA A 101 -8.47 -14.88 12.55
CA ALA A 101 -9.67 -14.55 13.32
C ALA A 101 -9.45 -14.63 14.84
N ALA A 102 -8.86 -15.74 15.30
CA ALA A 102 -8.59 -15.95 16.72
C ALA A 102 -7.70 -14.83 17.28
N ARG A 103 -6.68 -14.43 16.52
CA ARG A 103 -5.75 -13.36 16.90
C ARG A 103 -6.38 -11.97 16.83
N ALA A 104 -7.26 -11.73 15.88
CA ALA A 104 -7.96 -10.45 15.72
C ALA A 104 -9.20 -10.32 16.64
N GLY A 105 -9.59 -11.39 17.34
CA GLY A 105 -10.80 -11.40 18.17
C GLY A 105 -12.09 -11.24 17.36
N VAL A 106 -12.15 -11.80 16.15
CA VAL A 106 -13.30 -11.71 15.24
C VAL A 106 -13.76 -13.08 14.75
N PRO A 107 -14.99 -13.21 14.22
CA PRO A 107 -15.42 -14.42 13.53
C PRO A 107 -14.50 -14.75 12.35
N VAL A 108 -14.39 -16.03 12.01
CA VAL A 108 -13.58 -16.51 10.86
C VAL A 108 -14.10 -15.85 9.58
N PRO A 109 -13.26 -15.07 8.87
CA PRO A 109 -13.67 -14.42 7.64
C PRO A 109 -14.08 -15.47 6.59
N PRO A 110 -15.27 -15.34 5.97
CA PRO A 110 -15.77 -16.35 5.05
C PRO A 110 -15.17 -16.24 3.64
N THR A 111 -14.60 -15.08 3.30
CA THR A 111 -14.04 -14.80 1.97
C THR A 111 -12.60 -14.28 2.07
N PRO A 112 -11.79 -14.45 1.01
CA PRO A 112 -10.46 -13.87 0.94
C PRO A 112 -10.44 -12.35 1.13
N ASP A 113 -11.44 -11.63 0.61
CA ASP A 113 -11.53 -10.18 0.76
C ASP A 113 -11.80 -9.78 2.22
N ALA A 114 -12.74 -10.46 2.90
CA ALA A 114 -12.98 -10.22 4.32
C ALA A 114 -11.75 -10.58 5.17
N LEU A 115 -10.98 -11.59 4.77
CA LEU A 115 -9.72 -11.92 5.43
C LEU A 115 -8.68 -10.83 5.22
N LEU A 116 -8.57 -10.29 4.00
CA LEU A 116 -7.68 -9.17 3.68
C LEU A 116 -8.02 -7.94 4.51
N GLU A 117 -9.32 -7.61 4.66
CA GLU A 117 -9.75 -6.50 5.52
C GLU A 117 -9.26 -6.64 6.96
N VAL A 118 -9.31 -7.86 7.53
CA VAL A 118 -8.78 -8.12 8.88
C VAL A 118 -7.25 -7.98 8.90
N LEU A 119 -6.54 -8.49 7.89
CA LEU A 119 -5.08 -8.36 7.77
C LEU A 119 -4.62 -6.90 7.64
N CYS A 120 -5.44 -6.05 7.01
CA CYS A 120 -5.18 -4.63 6.79
C CYS A 120 -5.58 -3.74 7.98
N ARG A 121 -6.11 -4.29 9.07
CA ARG A 121 -6.44 -3.48 10.25
C ARG A 121 -5.18 -2.79 10.79
N PRO A 122 -5.24 -1.49 11.12
CA PRO A 122 -4.08 -0.76 11.63
C PRO A 122 -3.43 -1.47 12.83
N GLY A 123 -2.12 -1.69 12.75
CA GLY A 123 -1.36 -2.37 13.81
C GLY A 123 -1.60 -3.87 13.93
N PHE A 124 -2.41 -4.48 13.05
CA PHE A 124 -2.56 -5.93 13.02
C PHE A 124 -1.30 -6.57 12.42
N SER A 125 -0.75 -7.54 13.13
CA SER A 125 0.35 -8.36 12.65
C SER A 125 0.13 -9.80 13.09
N THR A 126 0.52 -10.73 12.22
CA THR A 126 0.51 -12.17 12.49
C THR A 126 1.72 -12.65 13.30
N ARG A 127 2.67 -11.76 13.63
CA ARG A 127 3.89 -12.06 14.41
C ARG A 127 3.67 -11.96 15.91
N ASP A 128 4.17 -12.92 16.69
CA ASP A 128 4.18 -12.83 18.15
C ASP A 128 5.02 -11.64 18.64
N ALA A 129 4.53 -10.99 19.70
CA ALA A 129 5.00 -9.69 20.19
C ALA A 129 6.52 -9.64 20.49
N ALA A 130 7.18 -10.78 20.71
CA ALA A 130 8.61 -10.88 20.99
C ALA A 130 9.54 -10.58 19.80
N SER A 131 9.02 -10.50 18.57
CA SER A 131 9.80 -10.19 17.34
C SER A 131 9.73 -8.72 16.92
N ALA A 132 9.22 -7.84 17.79
CA ALA A 132 8.94 -6.43 17.52
C ALA A 132 10.18 -5.50 17.49
N THR A 133 11.40 -6.03 17.33
CA THR A 133 12.64 -5.22 17.35
C THR A 133 12.99 -4.57 16.01
N SER A 134 12.10 -4.59 15.01
CA SER A 134 12.20 -3.74 13.82
C SER A 134 11.08 -2.70 13.90
N GLY A 135 11.36 -1.60 14.59
CA GLY A 135 10.38 -0.57 14.96
C GLY A 135 9.49 -0.13 13.79
N ARG A 136 8.18 -0.07 14.08
CA ARG A 136 7.01 0.00 13.18
C ARG A 136 6.63 -1.39 12.67
N GLY A 137 5.74 -2.08 13.38
CA GLY A 137 5.09 -3.29 12.91
C GLY A 137 4.34 -3.03 11.60
N MET A 138 5.05 -3.17 10.47
CA MET A 138 4.49 -3.03 9.13
C MET A 138 3.66 -4.28 8.87
N GLY A 139 2.33 -4.14 8.96
CA GLY A 139 1.37 -5.17 8.59
C GLY A 139 0.96 -5.02 7.13
N MET A 140 -0.11 -5.69 6.74
CA MET A 140 -0.71 -5.48 5.42
C MET A 140 -1.34 -4.08 5.27
N ASP A 141 -1.53 -3.38 6.38
CA ASP A 141 -2.06 -2.01 6.45
C ASP A 141 -1.20 -0.99 5.67
N ILE A 142 0.12 -1.12 5.67
CA ILE A 142 1.00 -0.23 4.88
C ILE A 142 0.83 -0.48 3.38
N VAL A 143 0.62 -1.73 2.97
CA VAL A 143 0.37 -2.08 1.57
C VAL A 143 -0.96 -1.47 1.14
N GLN A 144 -2.02 -1.66 1.93
CA GLN A 144 -3.32 -1.06 1.63
C GLN A 144 -3.23 0.46 1.52
N ARG A 145 -2.56 1.14 2.44
CA ARG A 145 -2.38 2.61 2.42
C ARG A 145 -1.64 3.08 1.17
N ILE A 146 -0.57 2.40 0.78
CA ILE A 146 0.19 2.76 -0.43
C ILE A 146 -0.69 2.58 -1.67
N ILE A 147 -1.39 1.45 -1.79
CA ILE A 147 -2.14 1.12 -3.00
C ILE A 147 -3.44 1.91 -3.10
N VAL A 148 -4.23 1.93 -2.04
CA VAL A 148 -5.56 2.56 -2.03
C VAL A 148 -5.42 4.07 -1.79
N ASP A 149 -4.81 4.48 -0.67
CA ASP A 149 -4.83 5.90 -0.26
C ASP A 149 -3.87 6.77 -1.07
N GLN A 150 -2.67 6.26 -1.42
CA GLN A 150 -1.64 7.07 -2.11
C GLN A 150 -1.69 6.96 -3.63
N LEU A 151 -2.05 5.79 -4.17
CA LEU A 151 -2.07 5.55 -5.60
C LEU A 151 -3.48 5.53 -6.20
N GLY A 152 -4.54 5.55 -5.38
CA GLY A 152 -5.92 5.47 -5.86
C GLY A 152 -6.24 4.14 -6.55
N GLY A 153 -5.53 3.08 -6.16
CA GLY A 153 -5.64 1.74 -6.73
C GLY A 153 -6.49 0.79 -5.89
N GLU A 154 -6.48 -0.48 -6.29
CA GLU A 154 -7.21 -1.56 -5.65
C GLU A 154 -6.22 -2.63 -5.18
N LEU A 155 -6.43 -3.17 -3.98
CA LEU A 155 -5.70 -4.31 -3.44
C LEU A 155 -6.68 -5.45 -3.20
N GLY A 156 -6.40 -6.61 -3.79
CA GLY A 156 -7.13 -7.85 -3.59
C GLY A 156 -6.21 -8.99 -3.18
N MET A 157 -6.80 -10.05 -2.62
CA MET A 157 -6.08 -11.23 -2.19
C MET A 157 -6.87 -12.49 -2.52
N GLU A 158 -6.18 -13.52 -2.99
CA GLU A 158 -6.67 -14.88 -3.05
C GLU A 158 -5.72 -15.76 -2.26
N THR A 159 -6.23 -16.69 -1.49
CA THR A 159 -5.39 -17.62 -0.72
C THR A 159 -6.07 -18.96 -0.57
N ARG A 160 -5.28 -20.02 -0.61
CA ARG A 160 -5.75 -21.40 -0.44
C ARG A 160 -4.79 -22.14 0.50
N PRO A 161 -5.29 -22.75 1.58
CA PRO A 161 -4.45 -23.54 2.48
C PRO A 161 -3.63 -24.59 1.73
N GLY A 162 -2.31 -24.62 1.95
CA GLY A 162 -1.36 -25.52 1.32
C GLY A 162 -0.96 -25.16 -0.13
N ALA A 163 -1.70 -24.27 -0.80
CA ALA A 163 -1.47 -23.91 -2.20
C ALA A 163 -0.93 -22.49 -2.41
N GLY A 164 -0.90 -21.67 -1.36
CA GLY A 164 -0.25 -20.35 -1.37
C GLY A 164 -1.22 -19.18 -1.41
N THR A 165 -0.67 -18.00 -1.68
CA THR A 165 -1.40 -16.72 -1.67
C THR A 165 -1.04 -15.90 -2.90
N THR A 166 -2.02 -15.21 -3.47
CA THR A 166 -1.86 -14.27 -4.58
C THR A 166 -2.44 -12.93 -4.18
N PHE A 167 -1.59 -11.91 -4.11
CA PHE A 167 -2.02 -10.53 -4.01
C PHE A 167 -2.17 -9.93 -5.41
N ARG A 168 -3.28 -9.24 -5.64
CA ARG A 168 -3.56 -8.50 -6.88
C ARG A 168 -3.60 -7.02 -6.56
N LEU A 169 -2.81 -6.23 -7.28
CA LEU A 169 -2.76 -4.79 -7.13
C LEU A 169 -3.11 -4.19 -8.49
N ARG A 170 -4.06 -3.26 -8.49
CA ARG A 170 -4.42 -2.50 -9.69
C ARG A 170 -4.15 -1.04 -9.40
N VAL A 171 -3.23 -0.44 -10.15
CA VAL A 171 -2.84 0.97 -9.95
C VAL A 171 -2.82 1.72 -11.27
N PRO A 172 -3.09 3.04 -11.29
CA PRO A 172 -2.86 3.86 -12.47
C PRO A 172 -1.39 3.82 -12.92
N LEU A 173 -1.13 3.78 -14.23
CA LEU A 173 0.23 3.89 -14.80
C LEU A 173 0.82 5.28 -14.57
N THR A 174 -0.04 6.29 -14.54
CA THR A 174 0.27 7.67 -14.23
C THR A 174 -0.63 8.14 -13.11
N ILE A 175 -0.05 8.85 -12.15
CA ILE A 175 -0.81 9.59 -11.15
C ILE A 175 -0.61 11.07 -11.42
N THR A 176 -1.70 11.81 -11.53
CA THR A 176 -1.62 13.27 -11.57
C THR A 176 -1.65 13.76 -10.14
N LEU A 177 -0.52 14.27 -9.65
CA LEU A 177 -0.44 14.96 -8.38
C LEU A 177 -0.93 16.39 -8.57
N LEU A 178 -1.99 16.77 -7.85
CA LEU A 178 -2.44 18.14 -7.76
C LEU A 178 -1.99 18.70 -6.42
N ASP A 179 -0.97 19.56 -6.43
CA ASP A 179 -0.60 20.30 -5.23
C ASP A 179 -1.74 21.22 -4.82
N ALA A 180 -2.10 21.20 -3.53
CA ALA A 180 -3.19 22.01 -3.00
C ALA A 180 -2.73 22.84 -1.79
N LEU A 181 -3.15 24.10 -1.78
CA LEU A 181 -3.01 24.99 -0.64
C LEU A 181 -4.21 24.80 0.27
N VAL A 182 -3.95 24.39 1.51
CA VAL A 182 -4.98 24.19 2.54
C VAL A 182 -5.10 25.46 3.38
N PHE A 183 -6.33 25.94 3.55
CA PHE A 183 -6.64 27.12 4.35
C PHE A 183 -7.89 26.90 5.22
N GLU A 184 -8.08 27.76 6.23
CA GLU A 184 -9.22 27.69 7.14
C GLU A 184 -10.11 28.93 6.97
N CYS A 185 -11.43 28.73 6.98
CA CYS A 185 -12.41 29.80 7.04
C CYS A 185 -13.59 29.39 7.91
N ALA A 186 -13.97 30.26 8.84
CA ALA A 186 -15.05 30.02 9.79
C ALA A 186 -14.93 28.67 10.53
N GLY A 187 -13.70 28.22 10.83
CA GLY A 187 -13.42 26.96 11.50
C GLY A 187 -13.51 25.71 10.61
N LEU A 188 -13.75 25.87 9.31
CA LEU A 188 -13.76 24.78 8.33
C LEU A 188 -12.49 24.82 7.46
N ARG A 189 -11.96 23.63 7.15
CA ARG A 189 -10.78 23.48 6.28
C ARG A 189 -11.23 23.35 4.83
N TYR A 190 -10.54 24.09 3.96
CA TYR A 190 -10.71 24.08 2.52
C TYR A 190 -9.36 23.87 1.84
N ALA A 191 -9.39 23.49 0.57
CA ALA A 191 -8.20 23.34 -0.25
C ALA A 191 -8.45 23.93 -1.64
N VAL A 192 -7.44 24.59 -2.19
CA VAL A 192 -7.44 25.10 -3.56
C VAL A 192 -6.20 24.57 -4.29
N ALA A 193 -6.32 24.26 -5.58
CA ALA A 193 -5.16 23.83 -6.36
C ALA A 193 -4.11 24.93 -6.40
N VAL A 194 -2.85 24.62 -6.08
CA VAL A 194 -1.74 25.58 -6.13
C VAL A 194 -1.62 26.19 -7.53
N GLY A 195 -1.85 25.41 -8.59
CA GLY A 195 -1.84 25.92 -9.97
C GLY A 195 -2.92 26.96 -10.30
N SER A 196 -3.95 27.11 -9.45
CA SER A 196 -4.97 28.18 -9.56
C SER A 196 -4.70 29.39 -8.66
N VAL A 197 -3.64 29.35 -7.84
CA VAL A 197 -3.23 30.46 -6.98
C VAL A 197 -2.18 31.27 -7.72
N GLU A 198 -2.51 32.51 -8.06
CA GLU A 198 -1.57 33.44 -8.71
C GLU A 198 -0.53 33.96 -7.71
N GLU A 199 -0.98 34.40 -6.54
CA GLU A 199 -0.12 34.94 -5.48
C GLU A 199 -0.77 34.76 -4.10
N LEU A 200 0.08 34.67 -3.06
CA LEU A 200 -0.32 34.73 -1.65
C LEU A 200 0.19 36.04 -1.06
N VAL A 201 -0.73 36.90 -0.64
CA VAL A 201 -0.40 38.21 -0.09
C VAL A 201 -0.93 38.30 1.34
N GLU A 202 -0.09 38.77 2.25
CA GLU A 202 -0.52 39.16 3.59
C GLU A 202 -1.11 40.55 3.54
N VAL A 203 -2.38 40.68 3.93
CA VAL A 203 -3.12 41.94 3.90
C VAL A 203 -3.49 42.34 5.31
N ASP A 204 -3.19 43.59 5.66
CA ASP A 204 -3.70 44.21 6.88
C ASP A 204 -5.22 44.36 6.76
N ALA A 205 -5.97 43.72 7.67
CA ALA A 205 -7.42 43.74 7.69
C ALA A 205 -7.98 45.17 7.70
N ALA A 206 -7.28 46.14 8.29
CA ALA A 206 -7.68 47.55 8.30
C ALA A 206 -7.69 48.22 6.91
N ARG A 207 -7.03 47.61 5.91
CA ARG A 207 -6.92 48.12 4.54
C ARG A 207 -7.88 47.44 3.56
N LEU A 208 -8.67 46.48 4.02
CA LEU A 208 -9.66 45.80 3.19
C LEU A 208 -10.88 46.71 3.00
N VAL A 209 -11.19 47.07 1.75
CA VAL A 209 -12.35 47.88 1.39
C VAL A 209 -13.33 46.98 0.64
N TRP A 210 -14.56 46.86 1.14
CA TRP A 210 -15.62 46.11 0.46
C TRP A 210 -16.38 47.01 -0.52
N PRO A 211 -16.63 46.53 -1.76
CA PRO A 211 -17.50 47.24 -2.69
C PRO A 211 -18.91 47.41 -2.10
N ALA A 212 -19.49 48.61 -2.24
CA ALA A 212 -20.84 48.89 -1.76
C ALA A 212 -21.86 47.96 -2.44
N GLY A 213 -22.63 47.22 -1.64
CA GLY A 213 -23.67 46.29 -2.12
C GLY A 213 -23.24 44.82 -2.23
N ALA A 214 -21.95 44.50 -2.09
CA ALA A 214 -21.50 43.13 -1.88
C ALA A 214 -21.56 42.84 -0.37
N GLY A 215 -22.51 42.00 0.07
CA GLY A 215 -22.48 41.45 1.43
C GLY A 215 -21.09 40.86 1.73
N ALA A 216 -20.63 40.97 2.98
CA ALA A 216 -19.27 40.60 3.39
C ALA A 216 -18.85 39.23 2.81
N TRP A 217 -17.95 39.23 1.83
CA TRP A 217 -17.31 38.01 1.35
C TRP A 217 -16.43 37.44 2.47
N PRO A 218 -16.37 36.12 2.67
CA PRO A 218 -15.55 35.52 3.71
C PRO A 218 -14.07 35.90 3.52
N CYS A 219 -13.49 36.56 4.52
CA CYS A 219 -12.04 36.79 4.63
C CYS A 219 -11.35 35.47 5.00
N TRP A 220 -10.31 35.08 4.26
CA TRP A 220 -9.59 33.82 4.45
C TRP A 220 -8.28 34.07 5.21
N SER A 221 -7.99 33.25 6.22
CA SER A 221 -6.72 33.29 6.94
C SER A 221 -5.91 32.03 6.67
N ALA A 222 -4.72 32.18 6.10
CA ALA A 222 -3.71 31.12 6.09
C ALA A 222 -2.83 31.29 7.34
N GLY A 223 -2.71 30.25 8.17
CA GLY A 223 -1.77 30.25 9.29
C GLY A 223 -2.32 30.61 10.69
N GLY A 224 -3.64 30.58 10.90
CA GLY A 224 -4.22 30.60 12.25
C GLY A 224 -4.49 31.98 12.86
N THR A 225 -4.30 33.07 12.12
CA THR A 225 -4.67 34.42 12.57
C THR A 225 -6.11 34.74 12.15
N ARG A 226 -7.04 34.71 13.10
CA ARG A 226 -8.46 35.02 12.84
C ARG A 226 -8.63 36.42 12.25
N CYS A 227 -9.23 36.50 11.08
CA CYS A 227 -9.86 37.72 10.58
C CYS A 227 -11.10 37.96 11.48
N ARG A 228 -11.09 39.03 12.30
CA ARG A 228 -12.25 39.48 13.09
C ARG A 228 -13.05 40.50 12.32
#